data_AF-A0A1X1R7X5-F1
#
_entry.id   AF-A0A1X1R7X5-F1
#
_cell.length_a   1.000
_cell.length_b   1.000
_cell.length_c   1.000
_cell.angle_alpha   90.00
_cell.angle_beta   90.00
_cell.angle_gamma   90.00
#
_symmetry.space_group_name_H-M   'P 1'
#
loop_
_entity.id
_entity.type
_entity.pdbx_description
1 polymer ?
#
loop_
_entity_poly.entity_id
_entity_poly.type
_entity_poly.pdbx_seq_one_letter_code
_entity_poly.pdbx_strand_id
1 'polypeptide(L)'
;MTSSADPVPVDLTDRERDFIFQALEQWALAASVMPFPYQVLGLSTWDEFGELTFRLGTAVVAGEPLNDLDWARVLFLTECSWASETVGAGRGFASVTGYSDVEAVGLLRGLQRKIGGIKRAKLLFPHGGRPQTAQEIEERKRWLEQLRRDQQDPEYPPGL
;
A
#
# COMPACT_ATOMS: atom_id res chain seq x y z
N MET A 1 -22.02 0.25 5.82
CA MET A 1 -20.85 1.15 5.71
C MET A 1 -19.97 0.80 6.88
N THR A 2 -18.90 0.03 6.67
CA THR A 2 -17.90 -0.22 7.71
C THR A 2 -17.26 1.11 8.08
N SER A 3 -17.27 1.43 9.37
CA SER A 3 -16.55 2.58 9.90
C SER A 3 -15.06 2.37 9.61
N SER A 4 -14.27 3.44 9.42
CA SER A 4 -12.82 3.32 9.28
C SER A 4 -12.15 2.73 10.53
N ALA A 5 -12.90 2.49 11.60
CA ALA A 5 -12.46 1.87 12.85
C ALA A 5 -12.66 0.34 12.88
N ASP A 6 -13.52 -0.23 12.03
CA ASP A 6 -13.81 -1.66 12.09
C ASP A 6 -12.62 -2.49 11.59
N PRO A 7 -12.13 -3.49 12.36
CA PRO A 7 -11.05 -4.36 11.91
C PRO A 7 -11.45 -5.17 10.68
N VAL A 8 -10.58 -5.18 9.67
CA VAL A 8 -10.73 -5.93 8.42
C VAL A 8 -9.62 -6.97 8.32
N PRO A 9 -9.92 -8.27 8.29
CA PRO A 9 -8.89 -9.27 8.05
C PRO A 9 -8.39 -9.20 6.61
N VAL A 10 -7.09 -9.36 6.42
CA VAL A 10 -6.47 -9.56 5.11
C VAL A 10 -5.69 -10.87 5.16
N ASP A 11 -5.94 -11.74 4.18
CA ASP A 11 -5.26 -13.03 4.07
C ASP A 11 -3.85 -12.84 3.50
N LEU A 12 -2.87 -12.73 4.39
CA LEU A 12 -1.45 -12.61 4.07
C LEU A 12 -0.74 -13.93 4.32
N THR A 13 0.12 -14.31 3.39
CA THR A 13 1.06 -15.43 3.58
C THR A 13 2.12 -15.05 4.63
N ASP A 14 2.77 -16.04 5.24
CA ASP A 14 3.84 -15.79 6.20
C ASP A 14 4.98 -14.96 5.58
N ARG A 15 5.30 -15.19 4.31
CA ARG A 15 6.34 -14.43 3.60
C ARG A 15 5.93 -12.98 3.35
N GLU A 16 4.65 -12.73 3.06
CA GLU A 16 4.12 -11.36 2.95
C GLU A 16 4.12 -10.64 4.30
N ARG A 17 3.82 -11.33 5.40
CA ARG A 17 3.90 -10.76 6.76
C ARG A 17 5.33 -10.41 7.14
N ASP A 18 6.27 -11.33 6.90
CA ASP A 18 7.69 -11.11 7.14
C ASP A 18 8.22 -9.94 6.30
N PHE A 19 7.88 -9.87 5.02
CA PHE A 19 8.28 -8.76 4.16
C PHE A 19 7.76 -7.39 4.65
N ILE A 20 6.49 -7.32 5.09
CA ILE A 20 5.94 -6.10 5.71
C ILE A 20 6.71 -5.75 6.97
N PHE A 21 6.95 -6.72 7.86
CA PHE A 21 7.64 -6.48 9.11
C PHE A 21 9.06 -5.94 8.88
N GLN A 22 9.84 -6.60 8.01
CA GLN A 22 11.17 -6.17 7.62
C GLN A 22 11.16 -4.77 7.02
N ALA A 23 10.14 -4.43 6.22
CA ALA A 23 10.02 -3.10 5.64
C ALA A 23 9.67 -2.02 6.66
N LEU A 24 8.78 -2.31 7.62
CA LEU A 24 8.42 -1.37 8.67
C LEU A 24 9.57 -1.18 9.67
N GLU A 25 10.36 -2.21 9.96
CA GLU A 25 11.53 -2.13 10.83
C GLU A 25 12.59 -1.17 10.29
N GLN A 26 12.70 -1.00 8.96
CA GLN A 26 13.69 -0.08 8.38
C GLN A 26 13.48 1.37 8.80
N TRP A 27 12.27 1.78 9.20
CA TRP A 27 12.02 3.12 9.72
C TRP A 27 12.75 3.41 11.03
N ALA A 28 13.12 2.38 11.79
CA ALA A 28 14.01 2.48 12.96
C ALA A 28 15.49 2.19 12.63
N LEU A 29 15.77 1.71 11.41
CA LEU A 29 17.10 1.28 10.96
C LEU A 29 17.56 2.11 9.76
N ALA A 30 17.74 1.49 8.59
CA ALA A 30 18.37 2.11 7.42
C ALA A 30 17.62 3.35 6.88
N ALA A 31 16.30 3.40 7.04
CA ALA A 31 15.48 4.54 6.61
C ALA A 31 15.32 5.63 7.71
N SER A 32 15.83 5.42 8.93
CA SER A 32 15.59 6.32 10.06
C SER A 32 16.17 7.73 9.90
N VAL A 33 17.23 7.86 9.11
CA VAL A 33 17.88 9.14 8.82
C VAL A 33 17.31 9.83 7.58
N MET A 34 16.39 9.17 6.88
CA MET A 34 15.83 9.67 5.64
C MET A 34 14.70 10.67 5.92
N PRO A 35 14.55 11.74 5.11
CA PRO A 35 13.62 12.83 5.39
C PRO A 35 12.18 12.46 4.99
N PHE A 36 11.64 11.38 5.53
CA PHE A 36 10.27 10.97 5.28
C PHE A 36 9.29 11.94 5.98
N PRO A 37 8.32 12.52 5.25
CA PRO A 37 7.40 13.51 5.81
C PRO A 37 6.28 12.82 6.60
N TYR A 38 6.59 12.20 7.74
CA TYR A 38 5.65 11.42 8.56
C TYR A 38 4.36 12.17 8.96
N GLN A 39 4.38 13.51 8.94
CA GLN A 39 3.20 14.35 9.17
C GLN A 39 2.05 14.06 8.19
N VAL A 40 2.36 13.54 7.00
CA VAL A 40 1.33 13.11 6.02
C VAL A 40 0.44 11.98 6.56
N LEU A 41 0.87 11.28 7.61
CA LEU A 41 0.11 10.22 8.28
C LEU A 41 -0.77 10.73 9.44
N GLY A 42 -0.73 12.04 9.70
CA GLY A 42 -1.41 12.70 10.82
C GLY A 42 -0.62 12.68 12.13
N LEU A 43 0.69 12.45 12.07
CA LEU A 43 1.59 12.38 13.23
C LEU A 43 2.34 13.70 13.42
N SER A 44 2.69 14.03 14.65
CA SER A 44 3.37 15.29 14.99
C SER A 44 4.86 15.10 15.22
N THR A 45 5.27 13.90 15.66
CA THR A 45 6.67 13.62 16.05
C THR A 45 7.20 12.35 15.39
N TRP A 46 8.53 12.23 15.37
CA TRP A 46 9.21 11.01 14.93
C TRP A 46 8.97 9.83 15.88
N ASP A 47 8.85 10.10 17.19
CA ASP A 47 8.56 9.06 18.18
C ASP A 47 7.18 8.44 17.96
N GLU A 48 6.15 9.26 17.69
CA GLU A 48 4.82 8.77 17.30
C GLU A 48 4.86 7.93 16.01
N PHE A 49 5.77 8.26 15.08
CA PHE A 49 5.99 7.48 13.87
C PHE A 49 6.67 6.14 14.15
N GLY A 50 7.66 6.12 15.05
CA GLY A 50 8.27 4.90 15.54
C GLY A 50 7.27 3.98 16.23
N GLU A 51 6.44 4.52 17.14
CA GLU A 51 5.38 3.77 17.82
C GLU A 51 4.36 3.20 16.81
N LEU A 52 3.95 4.01 15.82
CA LEU A 52 3.04 3.56 14.78
C LEU A 52 3.64 2.39 13.97
N THR A 53 4.85 2.53 13.45
CA THR A 53 5.49 1.51 12.62
C THR A 53 5.71 0.21 13.39
N PHE A 54 6.12 0.30 14.65
CA PHE A 54 6.27 -0.86 15.55
C PHE A 54 4.93 -1.57 15.82
N ARG A 55 3.88 -0.81 16.17
CA ARG A 55 2.53 -1.36 16.41
C ARG A 55 1.99 -2.05 15.17
N LEU A 56 2.14 -1.44 14.00
CA LEU A 56 1.66 -2.02 12.74
C LEU A 56 2.43 -3.31 12.39
N GLY A 57 3.76 -3.30 12.52
CA GLY A 57 4.59 -4.47 12.24
C GLY A 57 4.24 -5.66 13.14
N THR A 58 4.12 -5.43 14.44
CA THR A 58 3.80 -6.48 15.42
C THR A 58 2.40 -7.07 15.18
N ALA A 59 1.39 -6.24 14.92
CA ALA A 59 0.04 -6.70 14.60
C ALA A 59 0.00 -7.53 13.30
N VAL A 60 0.73 -7.12 12.26
CA VAL A 60 0.82 -7.88 10.99
C VAL A 60 1.45 -9.25 11.19
N VAL A 61 2.55 -9.33 11.95
CA VAL A 61 3.21 -10.61 12.27
C VAL A 61 2.29 -11.51 13.09
N ALA A 62 1.57 -10.94 14.05
CA ALA A 62 0.64 -11.67 14.92
C ALA A 62 -0.64 -12.17 14.22
N GLY A 63 -0.87 -11.82 12.95
CA GLY A 63 -2.08 -12.24 12.26
C GLY A 63 -3.29 -11.35 12.52
N GLU A 64 -3.11 -10.22 13.19
CA GLU A 64 -4.22 -9.41 13.69
C GLU A 64 -4.92 -8.65 12.55
N PRO A 65 -6.27 -8.55 12.58
CA PRO A 65 -6.99 -7.69 11.65
C PRO A 65 -6.74 -6.22 12.00
N LEU A 66 -6.43 -5.41 10.98
CA LEU A 66 -6.28 -3.97 11.11
C LEU A 66 -7.49 -3.26 10.53
N ASN A 67 -7.75 -2.03 10.98
CA ASN A 67 -8.72 -1.18 10.31
C ASN A 67 -8.19 -0.71 8.94
N ASP A 68 -9.08 -0.21 8.08
CA ASP A 68 -8.72 0.14 6.70
C ASP A 68 -7.67 1.27 6.59
N LEU A 69 -7.63 2.21 7.53
CA LEU A 69 -6.61 3.27 7.55
C LEU A 69 -5.24 2.69 7.89
N ASP A 70 -5.17 1.81 8.88
CA ASP A 70 -3.92 1.15 9.27
C ASP A 70 -3.42 0.21 8.16
N TRP A 71 -4.31 -0.48 7.45
CA TRP A 71 -3.93 -1.20 6.23
C TRP A 71 -3.35 -0.29 5.15
N ALA A 72 -3.92 0.89 4.95
CA ALA A 72 -3.38 1.88 4.02
C ALA A 72 -1.98 2.33 4.43
N ARG A 73 -1.77 2.58 5.73
CA ARG A 73 -0.45 2.95 6.29
C ARG A 73 0.57 1.84 6.12
N VAL A 74 0.21 0.59 6.42
CA VAL A 74 1.07 -0.59 6.22
C VAL A 74 1.58 -0.66 4.79
N LEU A 75 0.66 -0.61 3.81
CA LEU A 75 1.05 -0.72 2.41
C LEU A 75 1.93 0.46 1.97
N PHE A 76 1.50 1.69 2.26
CA PHE A 76 2.22 2.89 1.86
C PHE A 76 3.64 2.95 2.44
N LEU A 77 3.79 2.62 3.73
CA LEU A 77 5.08 2.62 4.40
C LEU A 77 5.99 1.50 3.92
N THR A 78 5.43 0.32 3.59
CA THR A 78 6.18 -0.77 2.96
C THR A 78 6.71 -0.33 1.59
N GLU A 79 5.86 0.28 0.77
CA GLU A 79 6.21 0.80 -0.57
C GLU A 79 7.33 1.83 -0.50
N CYS A 80 7.19 2.83 0.38
CA CYS A 80 8.20 3.88 0.57
C CYS A 80 9.51 3.32 1.10
N SER A 81 9.47 2.49 2.14
CA SER A 81 10.65 1.91 2.78
C SER A 81 11.48 1.08 1.81
N TRP A 82 10.83 0.18 1.06
CA TRP A 82 11.54 -0.69 0.12
C TRP A 82 12.01 0.04 -1.15
N ALA A 83 11.12 0.75 -1.85
CA ALA A 83 11.41 1.19 -3.21
C ALA A 83 12.11 2.56 -3.29
N SER A 84 11.98 3.41 -2.28
CA SER A 84 12.45 4.80 -2.38
C SER A 84 13.88 4.97 -1.91
N GLU A 85 14.76 5.43 -2.80
CA GLU A 85 16.11 5.88 -2.44
C GLU A 85 16.10 7.28 -1.78
N THR A 86 15.03 8.06 -1.95
CA THR A 86 14.94 9.43 -1.45
C THR A 86 14.40 9.53 -0.03
N VAL A 87 13.49 8.63 0.36
CA VAL A 87 12.87 8.66 1.68
C VAL A 87 12.87 7.31 2.40
N GLY A 88 13.29 6.23 1.76
CA GLY A 88 13.32 4.87 2.31
C GLY A 88 14.72 4.26 2.31
N ALA A 89 14.78 2.95 2.52
CA ALA A 89 16.01 2.17 2.45
C ALA A 89 16.47 1.91 1.00
N GLY A 90 15.55 1.98 0.03
CA GLY A 90 15.85 1.92 -1.41
C GLY A 90 16.69 0.70 -1.78
N ARG A 91 17.77 0.92 -2.55
CA ARG A 91 18.69 -0.16 -2.94
C ARG A 91 19.39 -0.84 -1.77
N GLY A 92 19.53 -0.13 -0.64
CA GLY A 92 20.08 -0.69 0.59
C GLY A 92 19.21 -1.79 1.20
N PHE A 93 17.91 -1.80 0.88
CA PHE A 93 16.94 -2.76 1.42
C PHE A 93 17.36 -4.22 1.22
N ALA A 94 17.80 -4.57 0.01
CA ALA A 94 18.24 -5.93 -0.30
C ALA A 94 19.45 -6.35 0.53
N SER A 95 20.34 -5.41 0.85
CA SER A 95 21.55 -5.69 1.65
C SER A 95 21.23 -5.91 3.13
N VAL A 96 20.25 -5.19 3.68
CA VAL A 96 19.91 -5.24 5.11
C VAL A 96 18.87 -6.30 5.46
N THR A 97 18.03 -6.71 4.49
CA THR A 97 16.95 -7.69 4.71
C THR A 97 17.15 -9.03 3.98
N GLY A 98 18.03 -9.08 2.97
CA GLY A 98 18.24 -10.25 2.13
C GLY A 98 17.16 -10.49 1.05
N TYR A 99 16.12 -9.65 0.97
CA TYR A 99 15.13 -9.72 -0.10
C TYR A 99 15.71 -9.20 -1.41
N SER A 100 15.75 -10.04 -2.44
CA SER A 100 16.10 -9.58 -3.79
C SER A 100 15.02 -8.66 -4.37
N ASP A 101 15.38 -7.75 -5.28
CA ASP A 101 14.42 -6.87 -5.95
C ASP A 101 13.31 -7.65 -6.68
N VAL A 102 13.66 -8.78 -7.30
CA VAL A 102 12.72 -9.64 -8.04
C VAL A 102 11.72 -10.29 -7.08
N GLU A 103 12.18 -10.76 -5.92
CA GLU A 103 11.29 -11.31 -4.90
C GLU A 103 10.41 -10.21 -4.30
N ALA A 104 11.01 -9.08 -3.91
CA ALA A 104 10.33 -7.98 -3.26
C ALA A 104 9.24 -7.36 -4.15
N VAL A 105 9.49 -7.18 -5.46
CA VAL A 105 8.45 -6.69 -6.37
C VAL A 105 7.30 -7.68 -6.52
N GLY A 106 7.58 -8.99 -6.51
CA GLY A 106 6.55 -10.04 -6.53
C GLY A 106 5.64 -9.98 -5.31
N LEU A 107 6.24 -9.93 -4.12
CA LEU A 107 5.55 -9.80 -2.83
C LEU A 107 4.75 -8.50 -2.77
N LEU A 108 5.35 -7.37 -3.15
CA LEU A 108 4.67 -6.08 -3.12
C LEU A 108 3.45 -6.07 -4.04
N ARG A 109 3.52 -6.67 -5.23
CA ARG A 109 2.35 -6.78 -6.13
C ARG A 109 1.25 -7.66 -5.52
N GLY A 110 1.60 -8.68 -4.74
CA GLY A 110 0.65 -9.45 -3.92
C GLY A 110 -0.05 -8.56 -2.90
N LEU A 111 0.73 -7.82 -2.11
CA LEU A 111 0.23 -6.89 -1.10
C LEU A 111 -0.67 -5.81 -1.70
N GLN A 112 -0.27 -5.19 -2.81
CA GLN A 112 -1.06 -4.16 -3.48
C GLN A 112 -2.42 -4.67 -3.98
N ARG A 113 -2.51 -5.94 -4.39
CA ARG A 113 -3.79 -6.56 -4.78
C ARG A 113 -4.70 -6.81 -3.57
N LYS A 114 -4.13 -7.21 -2.44
CA LYS A 114 -4.86 -7.58 -1.21
C LYS A 114 -5.24 -6.36 -0.35
N ILE A 115 -4.33 -5.39 -0.27
CA ILE A 115 -4.40 -4.25 0.62
C ILE A 115 -4.78 -2.98 -0.15
N GLY A 116 -4.28 -2.80 -1.36
CA GLY A 116 -4.39 -1.53 -2.09
C GLY A 116 -5.82 -1.16 -2.51
N GLY A 117 -5.94 0.04 -3.06
CA GLY A 117 -7.19 0.53 -3.63
C GLY A 117 -7.54 1.95 -3.20
N ILE A 118 -8.35 2.61 -4.03
CA ILE A 118 -8.67 4.03 -3.88
C ILE A 118 -9.39 4.37 -2.57
N LYS A 119 -10.18 3.45 -2.01
CA LYS A 119 -10.91 3.68 -0.75
C LYS A 119 -9.93 3.88 0.42
N ARG A 120 -8.98 2.95 0.58
CA ARG A 120 -7.91 3.03 1.60
C ARG A 120 -6.96 4.19 1.36
N ALA A 121 -6.59 4.44 0.10
CA ALA A 121 -5.79 5.62 -0.24
C ALA A 121 -6.46 6.94 0.16
N LYS A 122 -7.79 7.06 0.01
CA LYS A 122 -8.56 8.23 0.46
C LYS A 122 -8.69 8.34 1.97
N LEU A 123 -8.62 7.24 2.72
CA LEU A 123 -8.53 7.31 4.19
C LEU A 123 -7.18 7.89 4.61
N LEU A 124 -6.10 7.47 3.94
CA LEU A 124 -4.76 7.94 4.22
C LEU A 124 -4.55 9.41 3.81
N PHE A 125 -5.07 9.80 2.65
CA PHE A 125 -4.94 11.15 2.10
C PHE A 125 -6.33 11.73 1.75
N PRO A 126 -7.15 12.12 2.74
CA PRO A 126 -8.54 12.54 2.52
C PRO A 126 -8.69 13.79 1.66
N HIS A 127 -7.65 14.62 1.64
CA HIS A 127 -7.58 15.84 0.84
C HIS A 127 -6.59 15.71 -0.34
N GLY A 128 -6.07 14.50 -0.59
CA GLY A 128 -5.08 14.23 -1.62
C GLY A 128 -5.70 13.93 -2.99
N GLY A 129 -4.88 14.11 -4.02
CA GLY A 129 -5.24 13.85 -5.42
C GLY A 129 -5.84 15.07 -6.14
N ARG A 130 -5.91 14.97 -7.48
CA ARG A 130 -6.52 16.00 -8.31
C ARG A 130 -8.06 15.97 -8.13
N PRO A 131 -8.73 17.10 -7.82
CA PRO A 131 -10.18 17.15 -7.83
C PRO A 131 -10.68 16.83 -9.24
N GLN A 132 -11.65 15.91 -9.33
CA GLN A 132 -12.30 15.59 -10.59
C GLN A 132 -13.61 16.34 -10.68
N THR A 133 -13.87 16.95 -11.84
CA THR A 133 -15.16 17.54 -12.17
C THR A 133 -16.23 16.47 -12.35
N ALA A 134 -17.51 16.84 -12.20
CA ALA A 134 -18.62 15.91 -12.46
C ALA A 134 -18.57 15.34 -13.88
N GLN A 135 -18.18 16.17 -14.86
CA GLN A 135 -18.00 15.77 -16.26
C GLN A 135 -16.92 14.70 -16.42
N GLU A 136 -15.72 14.93 -15.86
CA GLU A 136 -14.60 13.95 -15.94
C GLU A 136 -14.98 12.60 -15.29
N ILE A 137 -15.76 12.63 -14.21
CA ILE A 137 -16.26 11.42 -13.55
C ILE A 137 -17.22 10.65 -14.48
N GLU A 138 -18.12 11.36 -15.15
CA GLU A 138 -19.09 10.76 -16.06
C GLU A 138 -18.43 10.21 -17.32
N GLU A 139 -17.50 10.96 -17.92
CA GLU A 139 -16.69 10.52 -19.06
C GLU A 139 -15.91 9.25 -18.74
N ARG A 140 -15.28 9.20 -17.56
CA ARG A 140 -14.56 8.00 -17.09
C ARG A 140 -15.48 6.80 -16.91
N LYS A 141 -16.71 7.01 -16.40
CA LYS A 141 -17.71 5.92 -16.28
C LYS A 141 -18.10 5.38 -17.65
N ARG A 142 -18.41 6.26 -18.61
CA ARG A 142 -18.74 5.88 -19.98
C ARG A 142 -17.60 5.08 -20.63
N TRP A 143 -16.36 5.55 -20.49
CA TRP A 143 -15.18 4.85 -21.01
C TRP A 143 -14.99 3.46 -20.38
N LEU A 144 -15.15 3.33 -19.06
CA LEU A 144 -15.07 2.03 -18.38
C LEU A 144 -16.19 1.08 -18.79
N GLU A 145 -17.41 1.58 -18.99
CA GLU A 145 -18.54 0.78 -19.49
C GLU A 145 -18.29 0.31 -20.92
N GLN A 146 -17.73 1.17 -21.78
CA GLN A 146 -17.36 0.82 -23.14
C GLN A 146 -16.28 -0.27 -23.15
N LEU A 147 -15.18 -0.10 -22.41
CA LEU A 147 -14.14 -1.13 -22.29
C LEU A 147 -14.68 -2.47 -21.80
N ARG A 148 -15.64 -2.44 -20.87
CA ARG A 148 -16.23 -3.67 -20.32
C ARG A 148 -17.12 -4.37 -21.36
N ARG A 149 -17.77 -3.62 -22.26
CA ARG A 149 -18.49 -4.19 -23.42
C ARG A 149 -17.51 -4.77 -24.42
N ASP A 150 -16.47 -4.04 -24.78
CA ASP A 150 -15.46 -4.47 -25.75
C ASP A 150 -14.72 -5.74 -25.30
N GLN A 151 -14.52 -5.93 -23.98
CA GLN A 151 -13.96 -7.17 -23.41
C GLN A 151 -14.95 -8.34 -23.35
N GLN A 152 -16.27 -8.06 -23.36
CA GLN A 152 -17.33 -9.07 -23.34
C GLN A 152 -17.73 -9.51 -24.75
N ASP A 153 -17.36 -8.74 -25.77
CA ASP A 153 -17.60 -9.03 -27.17
C ASP A 153 -16.26 -9.37 -27.87
N PRO A 154 -15.68 -10.56 -27.64
CA PRO A 154 -14.59 -11.00 -28.49
C PRO A 154 -15.23 -11.33 -29.83
N GLU A 155 -15.26 -10.37 -30.76
CA GLU A 155 -15.40 -10.68 -32.19
C GLU A 155 -14.22 -11.57 -32.59
N TYR A 156 -14.35 -12.87 -32.35
CA TYR A 156 -13.57 -13.86 -33.08
C TYR A 156 -14.21 -13.96 -34.46
N PRO A 157 -13.45 -13.71 -35.54
CA PRO A 157 -13.95 -13.99 -36.87
C PRO A 157 -14.35 -15.47 -36.94
N PRO A 158 -15.51 -15.82 -37.55
CA PRO A 158 -15.93 -17.20 -37.66
C PRO A 158 -14.91 -17.97 -38.52
N GLY A 159 -14.09 -18.79 -37.88
CA GLY A 159 -13.15 -19.71 -38.52
C GLY A 159 -11.69 -19.55 -38.07
N LEU A 160 -11.38 -20.06 -36.89
CA LEU A 160 -10.07 -20.62 -36.52
C LEU A 160 -10.29 -21.89 -35.71
#